data_AF-A0A9W6X2G0-F1
#
_entry.id   AF-A0A9W6X2G0-F1
#
_cell.length_a   1.000
_cell.length_b   1.000
_cell.length_c   1.000
_cell.angle_alpha   90.00
_cell.angle_beta   90.00
_cell.angle_gamma   90.00
#
_symmetry.space_group_name_H-M   'P 1'
#
loop_
_entity.id
_entity.type
_entity.pdbx_description
1 polymer ?
#
loop_
_entity_poly.entity_id
_entity_poly.type
_entity_poly.pdbx_seq_one_letter_code
_entity_poly.pdbx_strand_id
1 'polypeptide(L)'
;MEASKAEILALLGVLDSLDLLDMVRALGEVSSETYFGTERIYHASGEKNTYVLTFDACTGHPLSITQAPAAAPEGAPSNASTALQLSIDDYVRHDNSTVEAPIGIKSDVELLVGTAVECFYEWTAAGRQQVEQIFALLDKDDDGSVSGQDVADQLLDAGHTSERAESIAAEMTRLLCDSDDPSEEVTFLPFVGFWIMLLADDMRVSDPSNEQRVLPGLQQLFFGTPA
;
A
#
# COMPACT_ATOMS: atom_id res chain seq x y z
N MET A 1 -4.95 -22.84 8.87
CA MET A 1 -4.48 -23.55 10.07
C MET A 1 -5.66 -23.60 11.03
N GLU A 2 -6.31 -24.75 11.18
CA GLU A 2 -7.44 -24.88 12.12
C GLU A 2 -6.87 -25.03 13.54
N ALA A 3 -7.21 -24.10 14.44
CA ALA A 3 -6.83 -24.21 15.85
C ALA A 3 -7.43 -25.49 16.45
N SER A 4 -6.62 -26.26 17.19
CA SER A 4 -7.09 -27.50 17.79
C SER A 4 -8.13 -27.19 18.87
N LYS A 5 -9.16 -28.03 19.03
CA LYS A 5 -10.21 -27.85 20.05
C LYS A 5 -9.65 -27.61 21.47
N ALA A 6 -8.47 -28.15 21.77
CA ALA A 6 -7.78 -27.94 23.04
C ALA A 6 -7.27 -26.50 23.21
N GLU A 7 -6.75 -25.87 22.15
CA GLU A 7 -6.32 -24.47 22.17
C GLU A 7 -7.51 -23.52 22.39
N ILE A 8 -8.65 -23.79 21.75
CA ILE A 8 -9.86 -22.98 21.93
C ILE A 8 -10.36 -23.06 23.39
N LEU A 9 -10.36 -24.26 23.98
CA LEU A 9 -10.75 -24.43 25.39
C LEU A 9 -9.76 -23.79 26.35
N ALA A 10 -8.46 -23.85 26.05
CA ALA A 10 -7.43 -23.17 26.83
C ALA A 10 -7.62 -21.65 26.79
N LEU A 11 -7.86 -21.07 25.61
CA LEU A 11 -8.17 -19.65 25.44
C LEU A 11 -9.43 -19.25 26.21
N LEU A 12 -10.50 -20.04 26.13
CA LEU A 12 -11.73 -19.78 26.89
C LEU A 12 -11.49 -19.84 28.40
N GLY A 13 -10.64 -20.74 28.89
CA GLY A 13 -10.24 -20.78 30.29
C GLY A 13 -9.44 -19.55 30.72
N VAL A 14 -8.54 -19.06 29.87
CA VAL A 14 -7.80 -17.80 30.10
C VAL A 14 -8.76 -16.61 30.15
N LEU A 15 -9.70 -16.52 29.20
CA LEU A 15 -10.73 -15.47 29.17
C LEU A 15 -11.70 -15.52 30.36
N ASP A 16 -12.03 -16.71 30.87
CA ASP A 16 -12.86 -16.88 32.07
C ASP A 16 -12.10 -16.46 33.35
N SER A 17 -10.78 -16.66 33.38
CA SER A 17 -9.93 -16.23 34.50
C SER A 17 -9.63 -14.73 34.50
N LEU A 18 -9.82 -14.04 33.38
CA LEU A 18 -9.76 -12.59 33.29
C LEU A 18 -11.04 -12.00 33.90
N ASP A 19 -10.91 -11.31 35.04
CA ASP A 19 -12.02 -10.50 35.59
C ASP A 19 -12.21 -9.25 34.71
N LEU A 20 -12.92 -9.42 33.59
CA LEU A 20 -13.16 -8.38 32.58
C LEU A 20 -13.90 -7.18 33.18
N LEU A 21 -14.71 -7.39 34.23
CA LEU A 21 -15.43 -6.31 34.91
C LEU A 21 -14.51 -5.46 35.78
N ASP A 22 -13.59 -6.07 36.53
CA ASP A 22 -12.54 -5.36 37.29
C ASP A 22 -11.62 -4.58 36.33
N MET A 23 -11.23 -5.20 35.22
CA MET A 23 -10.41 -4.56 34.18
C MET A 23 -11.10 -3.33 33.56
N VAL A 24 -12.37 -3.42 33.15
CA VAL A 24 -13.11 -2.29 32.55
C VAL A 24 -13.25 -1.13 33.55
N ARG A 25 -13.42 -1.42 34.84
CA ARG A 25 -13.45 -0.39 35.88
C ARG A 25 -12.08 0.25 36.08
N ALA A 26 -11.01 -0.55 36.14
CA ALA A 26 -9.64 -0.08 36.25
C ALA A 26 -9.21 0.80 35.06
N LEU A 27 -9.70 0.49 33.86
CA LEU A 27 -9.46 1.27 32.64
C LEU A 27 -10.15 2.65 32.65
N GLY A 28 -11.17 2.86 33.50
CA GLY A 28 -11.77 4.19 33.70
C GLY A 28 -10.85 5.16 34.43
N GLU A 29 -9.83 4.65 35.15
CA GLU A 29 -8.91 5.39 36.02
C GLU A 29 -7.43 5.27 35.56
N VAL A 30 -7.19 5.08 34.26
CA VAL A 30 -5.81 4.90 33.71
C VAL A 30 -4.90 6.03 34.20
N SER A 31 -3.88 5.65 34.97
CA SER A 31 -3.09 6.57 35.79
C SER A 31 -1.68 6.83 35.25
N SER A 32 -1.18 6.06 34.29
CA SER A 32 0.13 6.34 33.69
C SER A 32 0.32 5.64 32.34
N GLU A 33 0.60 6.44 31.31
CA GLU A 33 1.14 6.00 30.03
C GLU A 33 2.65 6.14 30.09
N THR A 34 3.37 5.03 29.95
CA THR A 34 4.83 5.03 29.91
C THR A 34 5.28 4.61 28.52
N TYR A 35 6.16 5.39 27.92
CA TYR A 35 6.77 5.09 26.62
C TYR A 35 8.11 4.39 26.86
N PHE A 36 8.30 3.21 26.27
CA PHE A 36 9.57 2.49 26.31
C PHE A 36 9.95 2.03 24.90
N GLY A 37 10.86 2.76 24.25
CA GLY A 37 11.26 2.47 22.88
C GLY A 37 10.08 2.58 21.90
N THR A 38 9.70 1.46 21.28
CA THR A 38 8.57 1.35 20.34
C THR A 38 7.28 0.87 20.98
N GLU A 39 7.21 0.78 22.31
CA GLU A 39 6.06 0.26 23.04
C GLU A 39 5.37 1.36 23.87
N ARG A 40 4.03 1.31 23.90
CA ARG A 40 3.19 2.06 24.84
C ARG A 40 2.69 1.13 25.92
N ILE A 41 3.03 1.46 27.16
CA ILE A 41 2.66 0.65 28.32
C ILE A 41 1.62 1.43 29.13
N TYR A 42 0.46 0.82 29.32
CA TYR A 42 -0.61 1.35 30.17
C TYR A 42 -0.71 0.53 31.45
N HIS A 43 -0.79 1.24 32.56
CA HIS A 43 -1.05 0.65 33.87
C HIS A 43 -2.45 1.00 34.33
N ALA A 44 -3.21 -0.02 34.71
CA ALA A 44 -4.53 0.12 35.31
C ALA A 44 -4.58 -0.71 36.60
N SER A 45 -5.07 -0.14 37.70
CA SER A 45 -5.24 -0.87 38.96
C SER A 45 -6.72 -0.90 39.31
N GLY A 46 -7.27 -2.11 39.40
CA GLY A 46 -8.61 -2.36 39.91
C GLY A 46 -8.60 -2.64 41.40
N GLU A 47 -9.76 -3.03 41.93
CA GLU A 47 -9.91 -3.35 43.35
C GLU A 47 -9.22 -4.68 43.71
N LYS A 48 -9.10 -5.58 42.73
CA LYS A 48 -8.56 -6.93 42.93
C LYS A 48 -7.22 -7.15 42.24
N ASN A 49 -6.99 -6.51 41.10
CA ASN A 49 -5.82 -6.77 40.27
C ASN A 49 -5.19 -5.49 39.74
N THR A 50 -3.89 -5.57 39.47
CA THR A 50 -3.16 -4.62 38.65
C THR A 50 -2.93 -5.22 37.27
N TYR A 51 -3.18 -4.41 36.24
CA TYR A 51 -3.06 -4.76 34.84
C TYR A 51 -1.96 -3.91 34.19
N VAL A 52 -1.13 -4.56 33.38
CA VAL A 52 -0.13 -3.94 32.50
C VAL A 52 -0.48 -4.33 31.08
N LEU A 53 -0.79 -3.34 30.25
CA LEU A 53 -1.15 -3.51 28.85
C LEU A 53 -0.06 -2.89 27.99
N THR A 54 0.58 -3.71 27.16
CA THR A 54 1.63 -3.25 26.25
C THR A 54 1.09 -3.24 24.83
N PHE A 55 1.27 -2.12 24.14
CA PHE A 55 0.87 -1.92 22.74
C PHE A 55 2.08 -1.50 21.90
N ASP A 56 2.06 -1.84 20.62
CA ASP A 56 2.99 -1.28 19.65
C ASP A 56 2.63 0.20 19.43
N ALA A 57 3.61 1.09 19.62
CA ALA A 57 3.40 2.54 19.59
C ALA A 57 3.10 3.08 18.18
N CYS A 58 3.45 2.34 17.14
CA CYS A 58 3.33 2.74 15.74
C CYS A 58 1.99 2.29 15.14
N THR A 59 1.57 1.05 15.41
CA THR A 59 0.36 0.45 14.85
C THR A 59 -0.83 0.48 15.81
N GLY A 60 -0.59 0.62 17.12
CA GLY A 60 -1.62 0.56 18.15
C GLY A 60 -2.15 -0.84 18.44
N HIS A 61 -1.50 -1.89 17.91
CA HIS A 61 -1.88 -3.27 18.20
C HIS A 61 -1.43 -3.72 19.61
N PRO A 62 -2.24 -4.51 20.32
CA PRO A 62 -1.85 -5.06 21.61
C PRO A 62 -0.73 -6.09 21.43
N LEU A 63 0.30 -6.02 22.26
CA LEU A 63 1.43 -6.96 22.27
C LEU A 63 1.34 -7.93 23.45
N SER A 64 0.95 -7.43 24.62
CA SER A 64 0.76 -8.29 25.80
C SER A 64 -0.17 -7.68 26.84
N ILE A 65 -0.72 -8.55 27.68
CA ILE A 65 -1.50 -8.21 28.87
C ILE A 65 -0.96 -9.02 30.04
N THR A 66 -0.55 -8.35 31.11
CA THR A 66 -0.17 -8.98 32.37
C THR A 66 -1.13 -8.57 33.48
N GLN A 67 -1.65 -9.52 34.22
CA GLN A 67 -2.49 -9.32 35.39
C GLN A 67 -1.79 -9.90 36.62
N ALA A 68 -1.66 -9.09 37.67
CA ALA A 68 -1.18 -9.50 38.98
C ALA A 68 -2.20 -9.12 40.05
N PRO A 69 -2.33 -9.89 41.14
CA PRO A 69 -3.19 -9.51 42.26
C PRO A 69 -2.71 -8.21 42.89
N ALA A 70 -3.65 -7.31 43.19
CA ALA A 70 -3.37 -6.20 44.08
C ALA A 70 -3.06 -6.80 45.47
N ALA A 71 -1.90 -6.45 46.04
CA ALA A 71 -1.33 -7.11 47.23
C ALA A 71 -2.40 -7.45 48.30
N ALA A 72 -2.42 -8.71 48.74
CA ALA A 72 -3.36 -9.17 49.74
C ALA A 72 -3.14 -8.45 51.09
N PRO A 73 -4.21 -8.15 51.86
CA PRO A 73 -4.07 -7.73 53.24
C PRO A 73 -3.31 -8.81 54.05
N GLU A 74 -2.41 -8.38 54.93
CA GLU A 74 -1.52 -9.26 55.72
C GLU A 74 -2.28 -10.45 56.32
N GLY A 75 -1.87 -11.69 55.98
CA GLY A 75 -2.27 -12.90 56.70
C GLY A 75 -3.01 -14.00 55.92
N ALA A 76 -3.19 -13.90 54.60
CA ALA A 76 -3.83 -14.97 53.81
C ALA A 76 -2.82 -16.09 53.41
N PRO A 77 -3.18 -17.38 53.49
CA PRO A 77 -2.31 -18.48 53.09
C PRO A 77 -2.02 -18.41 51.59
N SER A 78 -0.73 -18.53 51.26
CA SER A 78 -0.16 -18.46 49.91
C SER A 78 -0.61 -19.63 49.04
N ASN A 79 -1.87 -19.64 48.61
CA ASN A 79 -2.25 -20.34 47.39
C ASN A 79 -1.81 -19.42 46.25
N ALA A 80 -0.76 -19.84 45.54
CA ALA A 80 -0.12 -19.12 44.44
C ALA A 80 -1.18 -18.53 43.50
N SER A 81 -1.47 -17.25 43.69
CA SER A 81 -2.29 -16.49 42.77
C SER A 81 -1.40 -16.20 41.58
N THR A 82 -1.49 -17.09 40.59
CA THR A 82 -0.70 -17.05 39.37
C THR A 82 -1.00 -15.76 38.63
N ALA A 83 0.02 -14.91 38.50
CA ALA A 83 -0.02 -13.80 37.57
C ALA A 83 -0.36 -14.35 36.18
N LEU A 84 -1.38 -13.79 35.54
CA LEU A 84 -1.80 -14.19 34.21
C LEU A 84 -1.03 -13.32 33.21
N GLN A 85 -0.32 -13.96 32.29
CA GLN A 85 0.40 -13.30 31.22
C GLN A 85 -0.10 -13.83 29.89
N LEU A 86 -0.55 -12.91 29.03
CA LEU A 86 -0.92 -13.17 27.65
C LEU A 86 0.03 -12.35 26.77
N SER A 87 0.81 -13.01 25.92
CA SER A 87 1.65 -12.37 24.91
C SER A 87 1.21 -12.80 23.51
N ILE A 88 1.42 -11.92 22.53
CA ILE A 88 1.26 -12.22 21.12
C ILE A 88 2.65 -12.47 20.53
N ASP A 89 3.00 -13.74 20.36
CA ASP A 89 4.36 -14.13 19.96
C ASP A 89 4.59 -14.02 18.43
N ASP A 90 3.53 -14.17 17.62
CA ASP A 90 3.58 -14.09 16.14
C ASP A 90 3.18 -12.70 15.60
N TYR A 91 3.42 -11.64 16.37
CA TYR A 91 3.22 -10.28 15.85
C TYR A 91 4.35 -9.91 14.88
N VAL A 92 4.14 -10.18 13.59
CA VAL A 92 5.05 -9.76 12.53
C VAL A 92 4.79 -8.29 12.22
N ARG A 93 5.66 -7.43 12.74
CA ARG A 93 5.77 -6.05 12.27
C ARG A 93 6.50 -6.07 10.94
N HIS A 94 5.78 -5.82 9.86
CA HIS A 94 6.43 -5.31 8.66
C HIS A 94 6.86 -3.88 8.97
N ASP A 95 8.15 -3.70 9.17
CA ASP A 95 8.80 -2.41 9.10
C ASP A 95 8.31 -1.70 7.82
N ASN A 96 8.09 -0.38 7.90
CA ASN A 96 7.78 0.43 6.72
C ASN A 96 8.91 0.40 5.65
N SER A 97 9.92 -0.46 5.81
CA SER A 97 10.72 -0.96 4.69
C SER A 97 9.77 -1.59 3.69
N THR A 98 9.59 -0.89 2.59
CA THR A 98 9.12 -1.41 1.31
C THR A 98 9.50 -2.89 1.19
N VAL A 99 8.51 -3.76 1.22
CA VAL A 99 8.71 -5.16 0.84
C VAL A 99 9.04 -5.12 -0.64
N GLU A 100 10.33 -5.12 -0.97
CA GLU A 100 10.77 -5.23 -2.35
C GLU A 100 10.23 -6.54 -2.93
N ALA A 101 9.72 -6.45 -4.16
CA ALA A 101 9.24 -7.63 -4.86
C ALA A 101 10.38 -8.67 -4.97
N PRO A 102 10.13 -9.96 -4.74
CA PRO A 102 11.13 -10.99 -4.92
C PRO A 102 11.77 -10.90 -6.32
N ILE A 103 13.10 -10.92 -6.37
CA ILE A 103 13.87 -10.81 -7.62
C ILE A 103 13.33 -11.83 -8.65
N GLY A 104 12.84 -11.31 -9.78
CA GLY A 104 12.31 -12.11 -10.89
C GLY A 104 10.78 -12.21 -10.95
N ILE A 105 10.04 -11.64 -9.99
CA ILE A 105 8.59 -11.45 -10.11
C ILE A 105 8.35 -10.09 -10.74
N LYS A 106 7.93 -10.09 -12.02
CA LYS A 106 7.50 -8.88 -12.71
C LYS A 106 6.16 -8.40 -12.15
N SER A 107 6.01 -7.09 -12.02
CA SER A 107 4.70 -6.49 -11.71
C SER A 107 3.70 -6.79 -12.83
N ASP A 108 2.41 -6.92 -12.50
CA ASP A 108 1.34 -7.04 -13.52
C ASP A 108 1.39 -5.87 -14.50
N VAL A 109 1.78 -4.68 -14.03
CA VAL A 109 1.97 -3.48 -14.86
C VAL A 109 3.11 -3.70 -15.87
N GLU A 110 4.27 -4.20 -15.44
CA GLU A 110 5.39 -4.50 -16.34
C GLU A 110 5.02 -5.56 -17.38
N LEU A 111 4.25 -6.58 -16.98
CA LEU A 111 3.76 -7.61 -17.89
C LEU A 111 2.77 -7.03 -18.93
N LEU A 112 1.86 -6.16 -18.49
CA LEU A 112 0.90 -5.51 -19.38
C LEU A 112 1.58 -4.52 -20.33
N VAL A 113 2.51 -3.71 -19.84
CA VAL A 113 3.33 -2.80 -20.67
C VAL A 113 4.14 -3.60 -21.69
N GLY A 114 4.77 -4.71 -21.28
CA GLY A 114 5.47 -5.60 -22.21
C GLY A 114 4.55 -6.17 -23.29
N THR A 115 3.36 -6.65 -22.91
CA THR A 115 2.35 -7.17 -23.84
C THR A 115 1.86 -6.09 -24.81
N ALA A 116 1.67 -4.87 -24.31
CA ALA A 116 1.27 -3.72 -25.12
C ALA A 116 2.34 -3.35 -26.15
N VAL A 117 3.61 -3.39 -25.77
CA VAL A 117 4.75 -3.13 -26.67
C VAL A 117 4.88 -4.22 -27.74
N GLU A 118 4.69 -5.49 -27.38
CA GLU A 118 4.64 -6.58 -28.36
C GLU A 118 3.52 -6.36 -29.39
N CYS A 119 2.32 -5.98 -28.91
CA CYS A 119 1.17 -5.64 -29.75
C CYS A 119 1.44 -4.43 -30.66
N PHE A 120 2.12 -3.39 -30.15
CA PHE A 120 2.51 -2.21 -30.93
C PHE A 120 3.36 -2.56 -32.16
N TYR A 121 4.22 -3.57 -32.06
CA TYR A 121 5.00 -4.03 -33.22
C TYR A 121 4.15 -4.77 -34.27
N GLU A 122 2.94 -5.19 -33.94
CA GLU A 122 1.97 -5.76 -34.90
C GLU A 122 1.07 -4.71 -35.56
N TRP A 123 1.05 -3.46 -35.05
CA TRP A 123 0.31 -2.36 -35.65
C TRP A 123 0.78 -2.02 -37.07
N THR A 124 -0.01 -1.22 -37.78
CA THR A 124 0.43 -0.68 -39.07
C THR A 124 1.63 0.25 -38.90
N ALA A 125 2.47 0.35 -39.94
CA ALA A 125 3.60 1.28 -39.95
C ALA A 125 3.16 2.74 -39.79
N ALA A 126 2.00 3.09 -40.35
CA ALA A 126 1.41 4.42 -40.21
C ALA A 126 0.95 4.69 -38.76
N GLY A 127 0.39 3.69 -38.09
CA GLY A 127 0.03 3.78 -36.67
C GLY A 127 1.24 4.00 -35.78
N ARG A 128 2.30 3.18 -35.96
CA ARG A 128 3.55 3.35 -35.20
C ARG A 128 4.18 4.73 -35.41
N GLN A 129 4.25 5.19 -36.66
CA GLN A 129 4.80 6.50 -36.99
C GLN A 129 4.01 7.65 -36.33
N GLN A 130 2.69 7.52 -36.19
CA GLN A 130 1.89 8.53 -35.49
C GLN A 130 2.22 8.59 -34.00
N VAL A 131 2.42 7.44 -33.34
CA VAL A 131 2.81 7.41 -31.93
C VAL A 131 4.22 7.97 -31.72
N GLU A 132 5.16 7.66 -32.62
CA GLU A 132 6.50 8.28 -32.65
C GLU A 132 6.41 9.81 -32.78
N GLN A 133 5.52 10.32 -33.62
CA GLN A 133 5.31 11.77 -33.76
C GLN A 133 4.73 12.43 -32.50
N ILE A 134 3.85 11.73 -31.78
CA ILE A 134 3.32 12.21 -30.49
C ILE A 134 4.45 12.23 -29.45
N PHE A 135 5.27 11.18 -29.38
CA PHE A 135 6.39 11.14 -28.46
C PHE A 135 7.40 12.24 -28.75
N ALA A 136 7.80 12.42 -30.01
CA ALA A 136 8.74 13.46 -30.42
C ALA A 136 8.21 14.90 -30.21
N LEU A 137 6.90 15.07 -30.04
CA LEU A 137 6.31 16.36 -29.66
C LEU A 137 6.50 16.64 -28.16
N LEU A 138 6.44 15.58 -27.34
CA LEU A 138 6.58 15.63 -25.90
C LEU A 138 8.05 15.74 -25.47
N ASP A 139 8.95 15.03 -26.16
CA ASP A 139 10.40 15.07 -25.98
C ASP A 139 10.97 16.38 -26.54
N LYS A 140 10.86 17.46 -25.75
CA LYS A 140 11.19 18.83 -26.19
C LYS A 140 12.69 19.09 -26.28
N ASP A 141 13.50 18.35 -25.53
CA ASP A 141 14.95 18.48 -25.49
C ASP A 141 15.70 17.41 -26.29
N ASP A 142 14.98 16.50 -26.95
CA ASP A 142 15.49 15.48 -27.89
C ASP A 142 16.49 14.54 -27.22
N ASP A 143 16.20 14.18 -25.96
CA ASP A 143 17.04 13.30 -25.16
C ASP A 143 16.60 11.83 -25.23
N GLY A 144 15.45 11.57 -25.87
CA GLY A 144 14.86 10.25 -26.06
C GLY A 144 13.91 9.82 -24.94
N SER A 145 13.58 10.73 -24.03
CA SER A 145 12.72 10.51 -22.86
C SER A 145 11.66 11.61 -22.73
N VAL A 146 10.63 11.34 -21.95
CA VAL A 146 9.61 12.33 -21.60
C VAL A 146 9.38 12.34 -20.10
N SER A 147 9.36 13.53 -19.51
CA SER A 147 9.05 13.69 -18.10
C SER A 147 7.53 13.73 -17.87
N GLY A 148 7.10 13.54 -16.62
CA GLY A 148 5.72 13.81 -16.23
C GLY A 148 5.30 15.26 -16.52
N GLN A 149 6.23 16.22 -16.42
CA GLN A 149 5.96 17.62 -16.71
C GLN A 149 5.66 17.85 -18.20
N ASP A 150 6.38 17.18 -19.11
CA ASP A 150 6.14 17.30 -20.56
C ASP A 150 4.74 16.84 -20.94
N VAL A 151 4.30 15.73 -20.32
CA VAL A 151 2.94 15.21 -20.48
C VAL A 151 1.91 16.19 -19.91
N ALA A 152 2.13 16.71 -18.70
CA ALA A 152 1.20 17.65 -18.08
C ALA A 152 1.04 18.94 -18.91
N ASP A 153 2.15 19.51 -19.39
CA ASP A 153 2.17 20.70 -20.24
C ASP A 153 1.39 20.46 -21.54
N GLN A 154 1.65 19.35 -22.22
CA GLN A 154 0.95 19.04 -23.48
C GLN A 154 -0.55 18.82 -23.27
N LEU A 155 -0.96 18.22 -22.15
CA LEU A 155 -2.36 18.05 -21.81
C LEU A 155 -3.06 19.39 -21.50
N LEU A 156 -2.36 20.32 -20.84
CA LEU A 156 -2.85 21.68 -20.65
C LEU A 156 -3.03 22.40 -21.99
N ASP A 157 -2.06 22.29 -22.90
CA ASP A 157 -2.12 22.86 -24.24
C ASP A 157 -3.26 22.26 -25.08
N ALA A 158 -3.57 20.97 -24.87
CA ALA A 158 -4.71 20.28 -25.47
C ALA A 158 -6.08 20.69 -24.87
N GLY A 159 -6.09 21.53 -23.83
CA GLY A 159 -7.29 22.08 -23.21
C GLY A 159 -7.86 21.28 -22.04
N HIS A 160 -7.09 20.36 -21.45
CA HIS A 160 -7.49 19.68 -20.20
C HIS A 160 -7.32 20.62 -18.98
N THR A 161 -8.00 20.29 -17.88
CA THR A 161 -7.82 21.02 -16.62
C THR A 161 -6.49 20.69 -15.96
N SER A 162 -5.92 21.62 -15.18
CA SER A 162 -4.67 21.40 -14.42
C SER A 162 -4.72 20.13 -13.57
N GLU A 163 -5.80 19.97 -12.79
CA GLU A 163 -6.00 18.79 -11.94
C GLU A 163 -5.96 17.48 -12.73
N ARG A 164 -6.57 17.46 -13.93
CA ARG A 164 -6.59 16.28 -14.78
C ARG A 164 -5.22 16.00 -15.40
N ALA A 165 -4.55 17.04 -15.91
CA ALA A 165 -3.23 16.93 -16.52
C ALA A 165 -2.19 16.43 -15.51
N GLU A 166 -2.14 17.04 -14.33
CA GLU A 166 -1.27 16.66 -13.22
C GLU A 166 -1.57 15.24 -12.73
N SER A 167 -2.85 14.87 -12.58
CA SER A 167 -3.23 13.52 -12.15
C SER A 167 -2.80 12.46 -13.16
N ILE A 168 -2.94 12.70 -14.45
CA ILE A 168 -2.53 11.75 -15.50
C ILE A 168 -1.01 11.60 -15.53
N ALA A 169 -0.27 12.71 -15.47
CA ALA A 169 1.19 12.72 -15.45
C ALA A 169 1.75 12.02 -14.20
N ALA A 170 1.16 12.28 -13.03
CA ALA A 170 1.54 11.63 -11.78
C ALA A 170 1.29 10.12 -11.80
N GLU A 171 0.16 9.67 -12.36
CA GLU A 171 -0.10 8.22 -12.48
C GLU A 171 0.85 7.54 -13.48
N MET A 172 1.18 8.20 -14.60
CA MET A 172 2.16 7.67 -15.55
C MET A 172 3.53 7.49 -14.91
N THR A 173 4.05 8.53 -14.27
CA THR A 173 5.37 8.49 -13.61
C THR A 173 5.39 7.50 -12.46
N ARG A 174 4.35 7.47 -11.62
CA ARG A 174 4.21 6.48 -10.52
C ARG A 174 4.23 5.02 -11.01
N LEU A 175 3.74 4.75 -12.21
CA LEU A 175 3.63 3.39 -12.76
C LEU A 175 4.84 2.96 -13.59
N LEU A 176 5.56 3.90 -14.19
CA LEU A 176 6.64 3.61 -15.13
C LEU A 176 8.04 3.96 -14.62
N CYS A 177 8.16 4.93 -13.71
CA CYS A 177 9.44 5.36 -13.18
C CYS A 177 9.81 4.52 -11.96
N ASP A 178 11.09 4.22 -11.83
CA ASP A 178 11.65 3.62 -10.63
C ASP A 178 11.65 4.67 -9.51
N SER A 179 11.22 4.31 -8.31
CA SER A 179 11.26 5.20 -7.14
C SER A 179 12.68 5.64 -6.77
N ASP A 180 13.70 4.90 -7.22
CA ASP A 180 15.11 5.22 -7.01
C ASP A 180 15.71 6.10 -8.12
N ASP A 181 14.98 6.36 -9.21
CA ASP A 181 15.44 7.23 -10.31
C ASP A 181 14.90 8.66 -10.14
N PRO A 182 15.76 9.65 -9.83
CA PRO A 182 15.32 11.02 -9.62
C PRO A 182 14.95 11.76 -10.91
N SER A 183 15.19 11.19 -12.10
CA SER A 183 14.83 11.82 -13.37
C SER A 183 13.32 11.80 -13.61
N GLU A 184 12.60 10.80 -13.08
CA GLU A 184 11.18 10.55 -13.36
C GLU A 184 10.86 10.57 -14.88
N GLU A 185 11.83 10.16 -15.70
CA GLU A 185 11.77 10.19 -17.16
C GLU A 185 11.37 8.83 -17.74
N VAL A 186 10.56 8.88 -18.80
CA VAL A 186 9.99 7.70 -19.44
C VAL A 186 10.47 7.62 -20.88
N THR A 187 11.17 6.54 -21.22
CA THR A 187 11.60 6.28 -22.61
C THR A 187 10.42 5.86 -23.50
N PHE A 188 10.62 5.89 -24.82
CA PHE A 188 9.57 5.62 -25.81
C PHE A 188 8.76 4.34 -25.57
N LEU A 189 9.39 3.20 -25.34
CA LEU A 189 8.67 1.92 -25.24
C LEU A 189 7.74 1.82 -24.00
N PRO A 190 8.21 2.15 -22.77
CA PRO A 190 7.34 2.28 -21.62
C PRO A 190 6.19 3.27 -21.84
N PHE A 191 6.46 4.42 -22.46
CA PHE A 191 5.43 5.41 -22.82
C PHE A 191 4.34 4.78 -23.71
N VAL A 192 4.74 4.11 -24.79
CA VAL A 192 3.79 3.45 -25.70
C VAL A 192 2.97 2.39 -24.98
N GLY A 193 3.63 1.52 -24.21
CA GLY A 193 2.95 0.44 -23.52
C GLY A 193 1.91 0.93 -22.51
N PHE A 194 2.22 2.02 -21.80
CA PHE A 194 1.29 2.66 -20.87
C PHE A 194 0.02 3.18 -21.57
N TRP A 195 0.16 3.92 -22.66
CA TRP A 195 -1.00 4.49 -23.35
C TRP A 195 -1.86 3.44 -24.05
N ILE A 196 -1.26 2.40 -24.62
CA ILE A 196 -2.01 1.27 -25.16
C ILE A 196 -2.79 0.57 -24.05
N MET A 197 -2.14 0.30 -22.91
CA MET A 197 -2.81 -0.30 -21.75
C MET A 197 -4.00 0.53 -21.27
N LEU A 198 -3.85 1.86 -21.21
CA LEU A 198 -4.87 2.77 -20.71
C LEU A 198 -6.04 2.98 -21.70
N LEU A 199 -5.75 2.99 -23.00
CA LEU A 199 -6.72 3.37 -24.04
C LEU A 199 -7.32 2.20 -24.82
N ALA A 200 -6.80 0.99 -24.66
CA ALA A 200 -7.36 -0.24 -25.25
C ALA A 200 -8.62 -0.72 -24.52
N ASP A 201 -9.43 0.19 -23.97
CA ASP A 201 -10.67 -0.11 -23.25
C ASP A 201 -11.60 -1.00 -24.09
N ASP A 202 -12.25 -1.96 -23.42
CA ASP A 202 -13.07 -3.03 -24.01
C ASP A 202 -12.35 -3.97 -25.02
N MET A 203 -11.03 -3.82 -25.22
CA MET A 203 -10.21 -4.66 -26.09
C MET A 203 -9.09 -5.34 -25.29
N ARG A 204 -8.57 -6.46 -25.81
CA ARG A 204 -7.37 -7.04 -25.22
C ARG A 204 -6.17 -6.19 -25.60
N VAL A 205 -5.31 -5.88 -24.63
CA VAL A 205 -4.02 -5.19 -24.87
C VAL A 205 -3.18 -5.91 -25.93
N SER A 206 -3.29 -7.23 -26.01
CA SER A 206 -2.60 -8.08 -26.98
C SER A 206 -3.26 -8.18 -28.36
N ASP A 207 -4.41 -7.54 -28.61
CA ASP A 207 -5.09 -7.58 -29.91
C ASP A 207 -4.67 -6.37 -30.76
N PRO A 208 -3.99 -6.55 -31.90
CA PRO A 208 -3.53 -5.44 -32.74
C PRO A 208 -4.67 -4.59 -33.30
N SER A 209 -5.91 -5.09 -33.29
CA SER A 209 -7.09 -4.31 -33.66
C SER A 209 -7.35 -3.14 -32.70
N ASN A 210 -6.72 -3.14 -31.51
CA ASN A 210 -6.76 -2.02 -30.57
C ASN A 210 -6.18 -0.72 -31.15
N GLU A 211 -5.37 -0.78 -32.22
CA GLU A 211 -4.84 0.38 -32.96
C GLU A 211 -5.96 1.37 -33.32
N GLN A 212 -7.11 0.84 -33.79
CA GLN A 212 -8.27 1.64 -34.22
C GLN A 212 -8.92 2.42 -33.07
N ARG A 213 -8.69 1.98 -31.82
CA ARG A 213 -9.24 2.60 -30.62
C ARG A 213 -8.22 3.52 -29.96
N VAL A 214 -6.98 3.06 -29.85
CA VAL A 214 -5.90 3.75 -29.15
C VAL A 214 -5.44 4.98 -29.92
N LEU A 215 -5.24 4.90 -31.24
CA LEU A 215 -4.74 6.04 -32.01
C LEU A 215 -5.67 7.27 -31.95
N PRO A 216 -7.00 7.15 -32.19
CA PRO A 216 -7.88 8.29 -32.03
C PRO A 216 -7.94 8.80 -30.58
N GLY A 217 -7.83 7.89 -29.60
CA GLY A 217 -7.77 8.24 -28.18
C GLY A 217 -6.54 9.07 -27.83
N LEU A 218 -5.36 8.66 -28.31
CA LEU A 218 -4.11 9.40 -28.16
C LEU A 218 -4.18 10.77 -28.82
N GLN A 219 -4.70 10.84 -30.05
CA GLN A 219 -4.87 12.10 -30.76
C GLN A 219 -5.79 13.05 -30.01
N GLN A 220 -6.94 12.55 -29.54
CA GLN A 220 -7.88 13.36 -28.76
C GLN A 220 -7.28 13.81 -27.43
N LEU A 221 -6.46 12.96 -26.79
CA LEU A 221 -5.83 13.26 -25.53
C LEU A 221 -4.79 14.37 -25.65
N PHE A 222 -3.86 14.27 -26.61
CA PHE A 222 -2.71 15.16 -26.73
C PHE A 222 -2.91 16.35 -27.67
N PHE A 223 -3.91 16.32 -28.55
CA PHE A 223 -4.22 17.44 -29.46
C PHE A 223 -5.61 18.05 -29.24
N GLY A 224 -6.39 17.50 -28.30
CA GLY A 224 -7.77 17.93 -28.06
C GLY A 224 -8.75 17.42 -29.12
N THR A 225 -10.00 17.86 -29.04
CA THR A 225 -11.01 17.52 -30.06
C THR A 225 -11.00 18.61 -31.13
N PRO A 226 -10.97 18.28 -32.44
CA PRO A 226 -11.11 19.31 -33.47
C PRO A 226 -12.47 20.01 -33.27
N ALA A 227 -12.43 21.34 -33.20
CA ALA A 227 -13.60 22.19 -33.11
C ALA A 227 -14.52 22.07 -34.34
#